data_AF-A0A6G3MM93-F1
#
_entry.id   AF-A0A6G3MM93-F1
#
_cell.length_a   1.000
_cell.length_b   1.000
_cell.length_c   1.000
_cell.angle_alpha   90.00
_cell.angle_beta   90.00
_cell.angle_gamma   90.00
#
_symmetry.space_group_name_H-M   'P 1'
#
loop_
_entity.id
_entity.type
_entity.pdbx_description
1 polymer ?
#
loop_
_entity_poly.entity_id
_entity_poly.type
_entity_poly.pdbx_seq_one_letter_code
_entity_poly.pdbx_strand_id
1 'polypeptide(L)'
;MTFVKYLLCGVQNYDWGVKGSSSLVAKLKLGNDHSFTIDEELPYAELWMGAHPKLESVVITENGQINLSKFLNINGKRSLPYMMKVLSINEALSIQVHPDLETAKKLHAHAPAEYPDSN
;
A
#
# COMPACT_ATOMS: atom_id res chain seq x y z
N MET A 1 -18.95 12.50 17.09
CA MET A 1 -18.90 11.03 17.16
C MET A 1 -17.81 10.58 16.21
N THR A 2 -16.75 9.93 16.69
CA THR A 2 -15.67 9.43 15.82
C THR A 2 -16.05 8.04 15.34
N PHE A 3 -16.20 7.85 14.03
CA PHE A 3 -16.47 6.54 13.46
C PHE A 3 -15.15 5.88 13.10
N VAL A 4 -14.85 4.75 13.74
CA VAL A 4 -13.72 3.88 13.36
C VAL A 4 -14.21 2.91 12.30
N LYS A 5 -13.42 2.73 11.22
CA LYS A 5 -13.72 1.80 10.13
C LYS A 5 -12.56 0.83 9.94
N TYR A 6 -12.88 -0.42 9.62
CA TYR A 6 -11.88 -1.43 9.25
C TYR A 6 -11.51 -1.29 7.78
N LEU A 7 -10.22 -1.49 7.49
CA LEU A 7 -9.68 -1.50 6.13
C LEU A 7 -9.23 -2.90 5.77
N LEU A 8 -9.62 -3.39 4.60
CA LEU A 8 -8.96 -4.49 3.93
C LEU A 8 -7.81 -3.91 3.11
N CYS A 9 -6.59 -4.35 3.43
CA CYS A 9 -5.37 -3.81 2.84
C CYS A 9 -4.81 -4.77 1.79
N GLY A 10 -4.17 -4.19 0.77
CA GLY A 10 -3.52 -4.95 -0.30
C GLY A 10 -2.08 -5.30 0.06
N VAL A 11 -1.57 -6.36 -0.57
CA VAL A 11 -0.18 -6.81 -0.42
C VAL A 11 0.55 -6.74 -1.76
N GLN A 12 1.81 -6.30 -1.75
CA GLN A 12 2.75 -6.46 -2.85
C GLN A 12 3.67 -7.65 -2.60
N ASN A 13 3.85 -8.49 -3.63
CA ASN A 13 4.64 -9.71 -3.58
C ASN A 13 5.99 -9.54 -4.30
N TYR A 14 6.76 -8.52 -3.93
CA TYR A 14 8.08 -8.30 -4.51
C TYR A 14 9.07 -9.38 -4.05
N ASP A 15 9.98 -9.78 -4.94
CA ASP A 15 10.89 -10.93 -4.73
C ASP A 15 11.76 -10.79 -3.48
N TRP A 16 12.10 -9.57 -3.07
CA TRP A 16 12.89 -9.29 -1.87
C TRP A 16 12.14 -9.57 -0.55
N GLY A 17 10.84 -9.84 -0.59
CA GLY A 17 9.98 -10.06 0.57
C GLY A 17 10.23 -11.39 1.28
N VAL A 18 9.92 -11.46 2.57
CA VAL A 18 9.91 -12.74 3.30
C VAL A 18 8.81 -13.64 2.74
N LYS A 19 9.15 -14.92 2.54
CA LYS A 19 8.21 -15.91 2.01
C LYS A 19 7.23 -16.42 3.06
N GLY A 20 6.02 -16.73 2.58
CA GLY A 20 5.06 -17.53 3.32
C GLY A 20 4.68 -16.98 4.69
N SER A 21 4.36 -17.92 5.58
CA SER A 21 3.95 -17.65 6.95
C SER A 21 5.05 -17.09 7.83
N SER A 22 6.30 -17.03 7.36
CA SER A 22 7.38 -16.32 8.06
C SER A 22 7.25 -14.80 7.94
N SER A 23 6.55 -14.30 6.93
CA SER A 23 6.36 -12.87 6.70
C SER A 23 5.38 -12.23 7.69
N LEU A 24 5.77 -11.08 8.26
CA LEU A 24 4.86 -10.27 9.05
C LEU A 24 3.71 -9.73 8.19
N VAL A 25 3.99 -9.39 6.93
CA VAL A 25 2.97 -8.91 5.98
C VAL A 25 1.93 -10.00 5.72
N ALA A 26 2.36 -11.25 5.51
CA ALA A 26 1.44 -12.38 5.33
C ALA A 26 0.56 -12.62 6.57
N LYS A 27 1.15 -12.60 7.77
CA LYS A 27 0.41 -12.76 9.03
C LYS A 27 -0.61 -11.64 9.25
N LEU A 28 -0.22 -10.39 8.98
CA LEU A 28 -1.13 -9.24 9.09
C LEU A 28 -2.26 -9.32 8.07
N LYS A 29 -1.97 -9.74 6.82
CA LYS A 29 -3.01 -9.91 5.81
C LYS A 29 -3.99 -11.02 6.19
N LEU A 30 -3.50 -12.16 6.70
CA LEU A 30 -4.34 -13.24 7.21
C LEU A 30 -5.23 -12.79 8.38
N GLY A 31 -4.68 -12.03 9.33
CA GLY A 31 -5.45 -11.46 10.45
C GLY A 31 -6.43 -10.36 10.03
N ASN A 32 -6.21 -9.73 8.87
CA ASN A 32 -7.06 -8.68 8.32
C ASN A 32 -8.18 -9.23 7.41
N ASP A 33 -7.97 -10.38 6.79
CA ASP A 33 -8.85 -10.97 5.78
C ASP A 33 -8.88 -12.49 5.95
N HIS A 34 -9.94 -13.02 6.53
CA HIS A 34 -10.05 -14.45 6.81
C HIS A 34 -10.27 -15.31 5.55
N SER A 35 -10.56 -14.70 4.41
CA SER A 35 -10.64 -15.41 3.12
C SER A 35 -9.26 -15.60 2.48
N PHE A 36 -8.26 -14.87 2.97
CA PHE A 36 -6.89 -14.97 2.49
C PHE A 36 -6.23 -16.26 2.99
N THR A 37 -5.49 -16.90 2.10
CA THR A 37 -4.64 -18.06 2.41
C THR A 37 -3.20 -17.71 2.09
N ILE A 38 -2.29 -18.13 2.96
CA ILE A 38 -0.86 -17.91 2.76
C ILE A 38 -0.34 -18.99 1.82
N ASP A 39 0.34 -18.57 0.76
CA ASP A 39 1.17 -19.41 -0.08
C ASP A 39 2.60 -19.39 0.50
N GLU A 40 3.09 -20.55 0.95
CA GLU A 40 4.38 -20.64 1.63
C GLU A 40 5.58 -20.32 0.73
N GLU A 41 5.42 -20.40 -0.60
CA GLU A 41 6.50 -20.10 -1.56
C GLU A 41 6.50 -18.66 -2.06
N LEU A 42 5.39 -17.94 -1.87
CA LEU A 42 5.24 -16.57 -2.35
C LEU A 42 5.91 -15.57 -1.38
N PRO A 43 6.71 -14.61 -1.88
CA PRO A 43 7.24 -13.53 -1.05
C PRO A 43 6.13 -12.51 -0.76
N TYR A 44 6.06 -12.05 0.49
CA TYR A 44 5.11 -11.03 0.94
C TYR A 44 5.89 -9.83 1.46
N ALA A 45 6.05 -8.82 0.60
CA ALA A 45 7.02 -7.74 0.77
C ALA A 45 6.43 -6.52 1.47
N GLU A 46 5.29 -6.01 0.99
CA GLU A 46 4.67 -4.79 1.52
C GLU A 46 3.16 -4.96 1.74
N LEU A 47 2.64 -4.56 2.91
CA LEU A 47 1.21 -4.33 3.14
C LEU A 47 0.92 -2.85 2.96
N TRP A 48 -0.02 -2.47 2.09
CA TRP A 48 -0.35 -1.07 1.78
C TRP A 48 -1.66 -0.63 2.43
N MET A 49 -1.57 0.43 3.23
CA MET A 49 -2.70 1.08 3.89
C MET A 49 -2.85 2.50 3.32
N GLY A 50 -3.84 2.69 2.46
CA GLY A 50 -4.09 3.99 1.85
C GLY A 50 -4.93 3.93 0.59
N ALA A 51 -5.07 5.09 -0.05
CA ALA A 51 -5.89 5.28 -1.26
C ALA A 51 -5.02 5.37 -2.53
N HIS A 52 -3.88 4.67 -2.55
CA HIS A 52 -2.98 4.72 -3.71
C HIS A 52 -3.57 3.94 -4.89
N PRO A 53 -3.66 4.50 -6.12
CA PRO A 53 -4.37 3.87 -7.24
C PRO A 53 -3.89 2.46 -7.62
N LYS A 54 -2.59 2.19 -7.49
CA LYS A 54 -2.02 0.87 -7.80
C LYS A 54 -2.48 -0.25 -6.87
N LEU A 55 -2.77 0.06 -5.59
CA LEU A 55 -3.10 -0.94 -4.58
C LEU A 55 -3.89 -0.27 -3.46
N GLU A 56 -5.14 0.03 -3.77
CA GLU A 56 -6.03 0.79 -2.92
C GLU A 56 -6.64 -0.10 -1.82
N SER A 57 -6.70 0.41 -0.58
CA SER A 57 -7.41 -0.25 0.51
C SER A 57 -8.93 -0.13 0.35
N VAL A 58 -9.64 -1.12 0.88
CA VAL A 58 -11.11 -1.19 0.85
C VAL A 58 -11.66 -1.00 2.26
N VAL A 59 -12.66 -0.12 2.40
CA VAL A 59 -13.35 0.13 3.66
C VAL A 59 -14.49 -0.87 3.80
N ILE A 60 -14.55 -1.54 4.95
CA ILE A 60 -15.71 -2.38 5.32
C ILE A 60 -16.77 -1.47 5.96
N THR A 61 -17.96 -1.46 5.37
CA THR A 61 -19.13 -0.72 5.85
C THR A 61 -20.28 -1.68 6.13
N GLU A 62 -21.32 -1.17 6.80
CA GLU A 62 -22.56 -1.92 7.05
C GLU A 62 -23.26 -2.33 5.75
N ASN A 63 -23.07 -1.55 4.67
CA ASN A 63 -23.64 -1.81 3.35
C ASN A 63 -22.68 -2.58 2.42
N GLY A 64 -21.61 -3.15 2.98
CA GLY A 64 -20.59 -3.89 2.23
C GLY A 64 -19.28 -3.12 2.05
N GLN A 65 -18.53 -3.50 1.03
CA GLN A 65 -17.17 -3.01 0.78
C GLN A 65 -17.14 -1.85 -0.21
N ILE A 66 -16.29 -0.84 0.05
CA ILE A 66 -16.11 0.31 -0.83
C ILE A 66 -14.65 0.77 -0.83
N ASN A 67 -14.12 1.15 -2.00
CA ASN A 67 -12.77 1.69 -2.10
C ASN A 67 -12.56 2.92 -1.20
N LEU A 68 -11.37 3.04 -0.59
CA LEU A 68 -11.07 4.10 0.36
C LEU A 68 -11.16 5.50 -0.26
N SER A 69 -10.69 5.71 -1.49
CA SER A 69 -10.84 6.97 -2.23
C SER A 69 -12.30 7.36 -2.39
N LYS A 70 -13.17 6.42 -2.77
CA LYS A 70 -14.61 6.67 -2.91
C LYS A 70 -15.24 6.98 -1.56
N PHE A 71 -14.87 6.25 -0.50
CA PHE A 71 -15.31 6.52 0.86
C PHE A 71 -14.88 7.93 1.32
N LEU A 72 -13.62 8.31 1.10
CA LEU A 72 -13.11 9.63 1.42
C LEU A 72 -13.88 10.72 0.66
N ASN A 73 -14.08 10.55 -0.65
CA ASN A 73 -14.76 11.53 -1.50
C ASN A 73 -16.21 11.78 -1.06
N ILE A 74 -16.98 10.72 -0.75
CA ILE A 74 -18.37 10.85 -0.24
C ILE A 74 -18.40 11.59 1.11
N ASN A 75 -17.32 11.49 1.89
CA ASN A 75 -17.17 12.19 3.16
C ASN A 75 -16.43 13.54 3.03
N GLY A 76 -16.32 14.10 1.82
CA GLY A 76 -15.72 15.42 1.58
C GLY A 76 -14.20 15.48 1.71
N LYS A 77 -13.50 14.34 1.61
CA LYS A 77 -12.03 14.24 1.65
C LYS A 77 -11.51 13.82 0.27
N ARG A 78 -10.52 14.55 -0.27
CA ARG A 78 -9.99 14.31 -1.63
C ARG A 78 -8.99 13.14 -1.70
N SER A 79 -8.03 13.11 -0.78
CA SER A 79 -6.98 12.08 -0.74
C SER A 79 -6.30 12.07 0.62
N LEU A 80 -5.50 11.02 0.88
CA LEU A 80 -4.58 10.98 2.01
C LEU A 80 -3.23 11.58 1.58
N PRO A 81 -2.63 12.50 2.36
CA PRO A 81 -1.34 13.09 2.05
C PRO A 81 -0.16 12.16 2.40
N TYR A 82 -0.45 10.90 2.74
CA TYR A 82 0.52 9.89 3.10
C TYR A 82 0.04 8.51 2.65
N MET A 83 0.97 7.58 2.60
CA MET A 83 0.71 6.15 2.46
C MET A 83 1.45 5.43 3.58
N MET A 84 0.74 4.59 4.32
CA MET A 84 1.34 3.78 5.37
C MET A 84 1.62 2.38 4.83
N LYS A 85 2.79 1.83 5.17
CA LYS A 85 3.18 0.48 4.77
C LYS A 85 3.73 -0.31 5.95
N VAL A 86 3.58 -1.63 5.89
CA VAL A 86 4.41 -2.57 6.66
C VAL A 86 5.29 -3.32 5.67
N LEU A 87 6.60 -3.35 5.93
CA LEU A 87 7.56 -4.07 5.09
C LEU A 87 8.05 -5.32 5.83
N SER A 88 8.14 -6.44 5.11
CA SER A 88 8.73 -7.69 5.62
C SER A 88 9.87 -8.10 4.69
N ILE A 89 11.09 -7.73 5.09
CA ILE A 89 12.28 -7.70 4.21
C ILE A 89 13.11 -8.98 4.42
N ASN A 90 13.40 -9.70 3.33
CA ASN A 90 14.27 -10.88 3.30
C ASN A 90 15.62 -10.59 2.63
N GLU A 91 15.61 -9.75 1.59
CA GLU A 91 16.81 -9.37 0.84
C GLU A 91 17.10 -7.87 0.97
N ALA A 92 18.37 -7.50 0.79
CA ALA A 92 18.77 -6.10 0.83
C ALA A 92 18.09 -5.32 -0.31
N LEU A 93 17.50 -4.17 0.03
CA LEU A 93 16.95 -3.25 -0.96
C LEU A 93 18.08 -2.37 -1.54
N SER A 94 17.83 -1.81 -2.72
CA SER A 94 18.74 -0.83 -3.33
C SER A 94 19.01 0.33 -2.38
N ILE A 95 20.24 0.86 -2.42
CA ILE A 95 20.53 2.16 -1.81
C ILE A 95 19.75 3.22 -2.59
N GLN A 96 18.95 4.01 -1.89
CA GLN A 96 18.00 4.95 -2.49
C GLN A 96 18.21 6.35 -1.92
N VAL A 97 18.00 7.35 -2.78
CA VAL A 97 17.90 8.77 -2.41
C VAL A 97 16.64 9.31 -3.06
N HIS A 98 15.81 9.99 -2.27
CA HIS A 98 14.63 10.66 -2.80
C HIS A 98 15.00 12.11 -3.17
N PRO A 99 14.57 12.59 -4.35
CA PRO A 99 14.80 13.97 -4.73
C PRO A 99 14.04 14.93 -3.80
N ASP A 100 14.52 16.18 -3.71
CA ASP A 100 13.68 17.26 -3.20
C ASP A 100 12.61 17.64 -4.24
N LEU A 101 11.66 18.49 -3.83
CA LEU A 101 10.53 18.88 -4.67
C LEU A 101 10.94 19.58 -5.98
N GLU A 102 12.03 20.37 -5.97
CA GLU A 102 12.49 21.05 -7.18
C GLU A 102 13.09 20.03 -8.17
N THR A 103 13.86 19.09 -7.64
CA THR A 103 14.52 18.04 -8.41
C THR A 103 13.50 17.04 -8.95
N ALA A 104 12.49 16.63 -8.16
CA ALA A 104 11.43 15.72 -8.59
C ALA A 104 10.67 16.27 -9.81
N LYS A 105 10.32 17.56 -9.80
CA LYS A 105 9.68 18.24 -10.95
C LYS A 105 10.55 18.20 -12.21
N LYS A 106 11.85 18.46 -12.08
CA LYS A 106 12.79 18.39 -13.21
C LYS A 106 12.88 16.96 -13.73
N LEU A 107 13.06 15.98 -12.85
CA LEU A 107 13.20 14.57 -13.23
C LEU A 107 11.95 14.03 -13.91
N HIS A 108 10.76 14.30 -13.37
CA HIS A 108 9.48 13.93 -13.98
C HIS A 108 9.30 14.52 -15.39
N ALA A 109 9.66 15.80 -15.58
CA ALA A 109 9.55 16.44 -16.88
C ALA A 109 10.52 15.85 -17.94
N HIS A 110 11.70 15.40 -17.53
CA HIS A 110 12.71 14.85 -18.44
C HIS A 110 12.53 13.35 -18.72
N ALA A 111 12.12 12.56 -17.73
CA ALA A 111 12.00 11.11 -17.83
C ALA A 111 10.77 10.58 -17.05
N PRO A 112 9.54 10.89 -17.51
CA PRO A 112 8.31 10.58 -16.79
C PRO A 112 8.02 9.08 -16.61
N ALA A 113 8.64 8.22 -17.41
CA ALA A 113 8.53 6.77 -17.26
C ALA A 113 9.31 6.27 -16.03
N GLU A 114 10.47 6.85 -15.74
CA GLU A 114 11.34 6.49 -14.61
C GLU A 114 10.96 7.23 -13.33
N TYR A 115 10.55 8.49 -13.47
CA TYR A 115 10.07 9.35 -12.39
C TYR A 115 8.58 9.58 -12.62
N PRO A 116 7.70 8.72 -12.09
CA PRO A 116 6.28 8.70 -12.45
C PRO A 116 5.48 9.88 -11.91
N ASP A 117 6.05 10.65 -10.98
CA ASP A 117 5.42 11.83 -10.39
C ASP A 117 6.46 12.91 -10.08
N SER A 118 5.96 14.09 -9.70
CA SER A 118 6.75 15.31 -9.47
C SER A 118 6.87 15.66 -7.98
N ASN A 119 6.71 14.67 -7.10
CA ASN A 119 6.73 14.82 -5.65
C ASN A 119 7.96 14.20 -4.99
#